data_AF-A0A496Y8V3-F1
#
_entry.id   AF-A0A496Y8V3-F1
#
_cell.length_a   1.000
_cell.length_b   1.000
_cell.length_c   1.000
_cell.angle_alpha   90.00
_cell.angle_beta   90.00
_cell.angle_gamma   90.00
#
_symmetry.space_group_name_H-M   'P 1'
#
loop_
_entity.id
_entity.type
_entity.pdbx_description
1 polymer ?
#
loop_
_entity_poly.entity_id
_entity_poly.type
_entity_poly.pdbx_seq_one_letter_code
_entity_poly.pdbx_strand_id
1 'polypeptide(L)'
;MIVEEDLFSVKNLERLLRNPLVQSLGEITRWPDILEENQKILEKIALTKKLGKRVDGHTAGARYDQLAALSREGVESCHESI
;
A
#
# COMPACT_ATOMS: atom_id res chain seq x y z
N MET A 1 15.53 -19.54 7.63
CA MET A 1 14.43 -19.45 6.66
C MET A 1 14.01 -17.99 6.64
N ILE A 2 13.97 -17.33 5.47
CA ILE A 2 13.57 -15.92 5.40
C ILE A 2 12.04 -15.86 5.45
N VAL A 3 11.47 -15.01 6.31
CA VAL A 3 10.02 -14.80 6.41
C VAL A 3 9.60 -13.50 5.71
N GLU A 4 8.35 -13.44 5.25
CA GLU A 4 7.82 -12.30 4.50
C GLU A 4 7.97 -10.98 5.28
N GLU A 5 7.67 -10.99 6.58
CA GLU A 5 7.79 -9.83 7.46
C GLU A 5 9.19 -9.24 7.47
N ASP A 6 10.24 -10.05 7.36
CA ASP A 6 11.61 -9.54 7.33
C ASP A 6 11.89 -8.81 6.02
N LEU A 7 11.44 -9.38 4.90
CA LEU A 7 11.63 -8.81 3.56
C LEU A 7 10.85 -7.50 3.39
N PHE A 8 9.56 -7.51 3.75
CA PHE A 8 8.63 -6.40 3.55
C PHE A 8 8.38 -5.59 4.82
N SER A 9 9.34 -5.60 5.76
CA SER A 9 9.29 -4.76 6.96
C SER A 9 9.21 -3.27 6.60
N VAL A 10 8.60 -2.48 7.48
CA VAL A 10 8.55 -1.01 7.37
C VAL A 10 9.95 -0.43 7.22
N LYS A 11 10.95 -0.97 7.94
CA LYS A 11 12.36 -0.56 7.85
C LYS A 11 12.94 -0.77 6.45
N ASN A 12 12.68 -1.92 5.83
CA ASN A 12 13.18 -2.19 4.48
C ASN A 12 12.48 -1.32 3.44
N LEU A 13 11.16 -1.12 3.58
CA LEU A 13 10.41 -0.22 2.70
C LEU A 13 10.87 1.23 2.86
N GLU A 14 11.11 1.71 4.07
CA GLU A 14 11.65 3.06 4.29
C GLU A 14 12.98 3.27 3.58
N ARG A 15 13.89 2.29 3.69
CA ARG A 15 15.19 2.32 3.00
C ARG A 15 15.03 2.45 1.49
N LEU A 16 14.06 1.72 0.90
CA LEU A 16 13.80 1.77 -0.54
C LEU A 16 13.09 3.07 -0.95
N LEU A 17 12.04 3.47 -0.24
CA LEU A 17 11.23 4.66 -0.54
C LEU A 17 12.01 5.98 -0.40
N ARG A 18 13.10 5.99 0.39
CA ARG A 18 14.03 7.12 0.47
C ARG A 18 14.94 7.26 -0.75
N ASN A 19 15.06 6.23 -1.59
CA ASN A 19 15.80 6.36 -2.85
C ASN A 19 15.02 7.30 -3.79
N PRO A 20 15.66 8.35 -4.35
CA PRO A 20 14.97 9.31 -5.23
C PRO A 20 14.37 8.70 -6.49
N LEU A 21 14.84 7.52 -6.93
CA LEU A 21 14.29 6.80 -8.09
C LEU A 21 13.02 6.00 -7.76
N VAL A 22 12.77 5.69 -6.48
CA VAL A 22 11.54 5.00 -6.06
C VAL A 22 10.44 6.05 -5.86
N GLN A 23 9.35 5.93 -6.64
CA GLN A 23 8.28 6.94 -6.66
C GLN A 23 7.02 6.54 -5.90
N SER A 24 6.81 5.24 -5.68
CA SER A 24 5.61 4.73 -5.02
C SER A 24 5.90 3.49 -4.19
N LEU A 25 4.98 3.20 -3.27
CA LEU A 25 4.75 1.85 -2.79
C LEU A 25 4.04 1.09 -3.92
N GLY A 26 4.59 -0.08 -4.27
CA GLY A 26 4.01 -0.94 -5.30
C GLY A 26 2.60 -1.41 -4.97
N GLU A 27 1.93 -1.95 -5.98
CA GLU A 27 0.51 -2.28 -5.95
C GLU A 27 0.12 -3.19 -4.76
N ILE A 28 -0.85 -2.75 -3.95
CA ILE A 28 -1.37 -3.55 -2.85
C ILE A 28 -2.47 -4.48 -3.39
N THR A 29 -2.13 -5.76 -3.55
CA THR A 29 -3.07 -6.82 -3.96
C THR A 29 -3.95 -7.30 -2.81
N ARG A 30 -3.44 -7.29 -1.58
CA ARG A 30 -4.20 -7.54 -0.34
C ARG A 30 -5.02 -6.30 0.09
N TRP A 31 -5.80 -5.75 -0.84
CA TRP A 31 -6.64 -4.57 -0.54
C TRP A 31 -7.74 -4.84 0.50
N PRO A 32 -8.33 -6.05 0.65
CA PRO A 32 -9.31 -6.29 1.71
C PRO A 32 -8.72 -6.10 3.11
N ASP A 33 -7.45 -6.48 3.31
CA ASP A 33 -6.73 -6.28 4.58
C ASP A 33 -6.62 -4.80 4.98
N ILE A 34 -6.68 -3.86 4.03
CA ILE A 34 -6.75 -2.42 4.32
C ILE A 34 -8.09 -2.10 5.01
N LEU A 35 -9.18 -2.66 4.51
CA LEU A 35 -10.53 -2.47 5.06
C LEU A 35 -10.73 -3.20 6.40
N GLU A 36 -9.97 -4.27 6.63
CA GLU A 36 -9.92 -5.00 7.90
C GLU A 36 -8.94 -4.37 8.91
N GLU A 37 -8.44 -3.17 8.62
CA GLU A 37 -7.53 -2.40 9.48
C GLU A 37 -6.25 -3.17 9.84
N ASN A 38 -5.69 -3.94 8.89
CA ASN A 38 -4.43 -4.63 9.10
C ASN A 38 -3.29 -3.63 9.32
N GLN A 39 -2.90 -3.49 10.59
CA GLN A 39 -1.93 -2.50 11.04
C GLN A 39 -0.60 -2.58 10.30
N LYS A 40 -0.15 -3.78 9.91
CA LYS A 40 1.11 -3.95 9.16
C LYS A 40 1.05 -3.30 7.78
N ILE A 41 -0.11 -3.27 7.13
CA ILE A 41 -0.29 -2.64 5.82
C ILE A 41 -0.49 -1.13 6.00
N LEU A 42 -1.32 -0.73 6.98
CA LEU A 42 -1.57 0.68 7.29
C LEU A 42 -0.27 1.43 7.65
N GLU A 43 0.64 0.81 8.40
CA GLU A 43 1.94 1.40 8.73
C GLU A 43 2.80 1.66 7.47
N LYS A 44 2.76 0.76 6.49
CA LYS A 44 3.49 0.91 5.21
C LYS A 44 2.90 2.03 4.37
N ILE A 45 1.57 2.13 4.34
CA ILE A 45 0.85 3.22 3.66
C ILE A 45 1.20 4.56 4.33
N ALA A 46 1.06 4.65 5.65
CA ALA A 46 1.36 5.86 6.42
C ALA A 46 2.82 6.33 6.23
N LEU A 47 3.80 5.41 6.28
CA LEU A 47 5.20 5.71 5.98
C LEU A 47 5.36 6.28 4.56
N THR A 48 4.74 5.64 3.57
CA THR A 48 4.83 6.05 2.16
C THR A 48 4.27 7.46 1.96
N LYS A 49 3.10 7.76 2.54
CA LYS A 49 2.49 9.10 2.50
C LYS A 49 3.34 10.13 3.23
N LYS A 50 3.95 9.78 4.38
CA LYS A 50 4.87 10.66 5.12
C LYS A 50 6.11 11.05 4.30
N LEU A 51 6.56 10.17 3.41
CA LEU A 51 7.66 10.45 2.48
C LEU A 51 7.22 11.20 1.21
N GLY A 52 5.95 11.57 1.09
CA GLY A 52 5.40 12.25 -0.09
C GLY A 52 5.35 11.35 -1.33
N LYS A 53 5.30 10.02 -1.13
CA LYS A 53 5.26 9.04 -2.21
C LYS A 53 3.84 8.50 -2.39
N ARG A 54 3.53 8.05 -3.60
CA ARG A 54 2.21 7.51 -3.96
C ARG A 54 2.04 6.07 -3.46
N VAL A 55 0.82 5.64 -3.19
CA VAL A 55 0.48 4.23 -2.95
C VAL A 55 -0.34 3.69 -4.12
N ASP A 56 0.22 2.71 -4.82
CA ASP A 56 -0.48 2.05 -5.92
C ASP A 56 -1.37 0.91 -5.40
N GLY A 57 -2.55 0.73 -6.01
CA GLY A 57 -3.51 -0.31 -5.65
C GLY A 57 -3.72 -1.32 -6.77
N HIS A 58 -4.15 -2.52 -6.39
CA HIS A 58 -4.65 -3.56 -7.28
C HIS A 58 -6.02 -4.02 -6.76
N THR A 59 -7.04 -3.19 -6.99
CA THR A 59 -8.33 -3.27 -6.27
C THR A 59 -9.41 -4.00 -7.07
N ALA A 60 -9.03 -5.04 -7.81
CA ALA A 60 -9.96 -5.87 -8.57
C ALA A 60 -11.12 -6.34 -7.68
N GLY A 61 -12.36 -6.12 -8.14
CA GLY A 61 -13.58 -6.53 -7.42
C GLY A 61 -14.01 -5.62 -6.27
N ALA A 62 -13.29 -4.53 -5.98
CA ALA A 62 -13.73 -3.53 -5.00
C ALA A 62 -14.96 -2.76 -5.52
N ARG A 63 -16.01 -2.70 -4.70
CA ARG A 63 -17.22 -1.93 -4.99
C ARG A 63 -17.07 -0.45 -4.62
N TYR A 64 -18.03 0.37 -5.02
CA TYR A 64 -18.02 1.82 -4.81
C TYR A 64 -17.73 2.26 -3.37
N ASP A 65 -18.39 1.64 -2.38
CA ASP A 65 -18.19 1.90 -0.94
C ASP A 65 -16.77 1.54 -0.49
N GLN A 66 -16.23 0.43 -1.00
CA GLN A 66 -14.89 -0.04 -0.69
C GLN A 66 -13.81 0.86 -1.32
N LEU A 67 -14.02 1.31 -2.55
CA LEU A 67 -13.10 2.25 -3.22
C LEU A 67 -12.97 3.56 -2.45
N ALA A 68 -14.08 4.08 -1.90
CA ALA A 68 -14.05 5.29 -1.07
C ALA A 68 -13.21 5.09 0.21
N ALA A 69 -13.34 3.93 0.87
CA ALA A 69 -12.52 3.60 2.04
C ALA A 69 -11.04 3.39 1.67
N LEU A 70 -10.75 2.63 0.61
CA LEU A 70 -9.37 2.42 0.12
C LEU A 70 -8.68 3.75 -0.24
N SER A 71 -9.41 4.64 -0.91
CA SER A 71 -8.89 5.97 -1.25
C SER A 71 -8.60 6.81 -0.01
N ARG A 72 -9.47 6.75 1.01
CA ARG A 72 -9.26 7.42 2.29
C ARG A 72 -8.00 6.92 3.01
N GLU A 73 -7.79 5.60 3.02
CA GLU A 73 -6.60 5.00 3.66
C GLU A 73 -5.31 5.32 2.89
N GLY A 74 -5.41 5.79 1.64
CA GLY A 74 -4.31 6.39 0.91
C GLY A 74 -3.97 5.71 -0.41
N VAL A 75 -4.77 4.75 -0.87
CA VAL A 75 -4.64 4.13 -2.20
C VAL A 75 -5.02 5.14 -3.28
N GLU A 76 -4.15 5.35 -4.27
CA GLU A 76 -4.29 6.46 -5.24
C GLU A 76 -4.44 6.00 -6.70
N SER A 77 -4.26 4.71 -6.99
CA SER A 77 -4.35 4.18 -8.35
C SER A 77 -4.90 2.76 -8.36
N CYS A 78 -5.40 2.34 -9.51
CA CYS A 78 -5.75 0.97 -9.83
C CYS A 78 -5.76 0.81 -11.36
N HIS A 79 -5.39 -0.37 -11.86
CA HIS A 79 -5.49 -0.72 -13.29
C HIS A 79 -6.47 -1.88 -13.55
N GLU A 80 -7.12 -2.39 -12.52
CA GLU A 80 -8.01 -3.55 -12.55
C GLU A 80 -9.48 -3.16 -12.77
N SER A 81 -9.78 -2.52 -13.90
CA SER A 81 -11.16 -2.18 -14.26
C SER A 81 -11.92 -3.42 -14.72
N ILE A 82 -12.69 -4.03 -13.82
CA ILE A 82 -13.51 -5.23 -14.06
C ILE A 82 -14.91 -5.09 -13.44
#